data_AF-A0A1H6G897-F1
#
_entry.id   AF-A0A1H6G897-F1
#
_cell.length_a   1.000
_cell.length_b   1.000
_cell.length_c   1.000
_cell.angle_alpha   90.00
_cell.angle_beta   90.00
_cell.angle_gamma   90.00
#
_symmetry.space_group_name_H-M   'P 1'
#
loop_
_entity.id
_entity.type
_entity.pdbx_description
1 polymer ?
#
loop_
_entity_poly.entity_id
_entity_poly.type
_entity_poly.pdbx_seq_one_letter_code
_entity_poly.pdbx_strand_id
1 'polypeptide(L)' 'MPADHEAERHIIRTWFEWEIDGLARKVILVVETDLAMQPDEQGYDLLTLDTLRAAAIARSRASPGAIDRIRIVPVRY' A
#
# COMPACT_ATOMS: atom_id res chain seq x y z
N MET A 1 17.18 11.24 -3.66
CA MET A 1 16.51 11.17 -2.34
C MET A 1 16.45 9.69 -1.95
N PRO A 2 17.23 9.24 -0.95
CA PRO A 2 17.36 7.82 -0.61
C PRO A 2 16.17 7.23 0.17
N ALA A 3 15.29 8.06 0.73
CA ALA A 3 14.16 7.63 1.56
C ALA A 3 13.10 6.79 0.80
N ASP A 4 13.00 6.97 -0.52
CA ASP A 4 12.00 6.28 -1.35
C ASP A 4 12.24 4.75 -1.39
N HIS A 5 13.50 4.34 -1.46
CA HIS A 5 13.88 2.92 -1.49
C HIS A 5 13.65 2.20 -0.16
N GLU A 6 13.80 2.88 0.98
CA GLU A 6 13.57 2.25 2.29
C GLU A 6 12.08 1.92 2.49
N ALA A 7 11.19 2.82 2.09
CA ALA A 7 9.75 2.57 2.14
C ALA A 7 9.31 1.42 1.21
N GLU A 8 9.92 1.30 0.02
CA GLU A 8 9.66 0.17 -0.88
C GLU A 8 10.11 -1.17 -0.28
N ARG A 9 11.13 -1.20 0.58
CA ARG A 9 11.57 -2.43 1.27
C ARG A 9 10.55 -2.92 2.30
N HIS A 10 9.71 -2.03 2.81
CA HIS A 10 8.60 -2.38 3.69
C HIS A 10 7.36 -2.88 2.94
N ILE A 11 7.39 -2.91 1.60
CA ILE A 11 6.37 -3.58 0.81
C ILE A 11 6.75 -5.06 0.74
N ILE A 12 6.14 -5.86 1.62
CA ILE A 12 6.38 -7.30 1.68
C ILE A 12 5.77 -7.99 0.47
N ARG A 13 4.52 -7.61 0.16
CA ARG A 13 3.77 -8.21 -0.95
C ARG A 13 2.76 -7.23 -1.52
N THR A 14 2.48 -7.36 -2.81
CA THR A 14 1.37 -6.64 -3.46
C THR A 14 0.54 -7.61 -4.28
N TRP A 15 -0.79 -7.46 -4.24
CA TRP A 15 -1.69 -8.19 -5.13
C TRP A 15 -2.86 -7.31 -5.53
N PHE A 16 -3.56 -7.74 -6.58
CA PHE A 16 -4.75 -7.06 -7.07
C PHE A 16 -5.98 -7.84 -6.63
N GLU A 17 -6.85 -7.17 -5.89
CA GLU A 17 -8.21 -7.63 -5.65
C GLU A 17 -9.16 -6.92 -6.61
N TRP A 18 -10.29 -7.55 -6.87
CA TRP A 18 -11.39 -6.91 -7.56
C TRP A 18 -12.62 -6.96 -6.68
N GLU A 19 -13.31 -5.84 -6.59
CA GLU A 19 -14.56 -5.70 -5.86
C GLU A 19 -15.65 -5.29 -6.86
N ILE A 20 -16.87 -5.78 -6.65
CA ILE A 20 -18.03 -5.34 -7.43
C ILE A 20 -18.85 -4.44 -6.51
N ASP A 21 -18.86 -3.14 -6.82
CA ASP A 21 -19.70 -2.16 -6.14
C ASP A 21 -20.93 -1.89 -7.03
N GLY A 22 -21.99 -2.65 -6.77
CA GLY A 22 -23.18 -2.66 -7.61
C GLY A 22 -22.91 -3.22 -9.02
N LEU A 23 -22.69 -2.32 -9.99
CA LEU A 23 -22.46 -2.64 -11.41
C LEU A 23 -21.02 -2.34 -11.89
N ALA A 24 -20.21 -1.66 -11.08
CA ALA A 24 -18.85 -1.29 -11.44
C ALA A 24 -17.85 -2.28 -10.82
N ARG A 25 -16.96 -2.82 -11.66
CA ARG A 25 -15.79 -3.57 -11.20
C ARG A 25 -14.71 -2.59 -10.78
N LYS A 26 -14.36 -2.59 -9.51
CA LYS A 26 -13.28 -1.80 -8.94
C LYS A 26 -12.03 -2.65 -8.80
N VAL A 27 -10.89 -2.14 -9.26
CA VAL A 27 -9.61 -2.80 -9.02
C VAL A 27 -8.98 -2.20 -7.77
N ILE A 28 -8.66 -3.07 -6.81
CA ILE A 28 -8.05 -2.70 -5.54
C ILE A 28 -6.61 -3.20 -5.54
N LEU A 29 -5.65 -2.29 -5.45
CA LEU A 29 -4.26 -2.66 -5.20
C LEU A 29 -4.08 -2.85 -3.69
N VAL A 30 -3.79 -4.08 -3.28
CA VAL A 30 -3.48 -4.39 -1.90
C VAL A 30 -1.97 -4.42 -1.73
N VAL A 31 -1.48 -3.68 -0.73
CA VAL A 31 -0.08 -3.57 -0.35
C VAL A 31 0.04 -4.08 1.08
N GLU A 32 0.77 -5.17 1.25
CA GLU A 32 1.11 -5.73 2.55
C GLU A 32 2.43 -5.16 3.03
N THR A 33 2.44 -4.70 4.27
CA THR A 33 3.61 -4.07 4.89
C THR A 33 3.89 -4.60 6.29
N ASP A 34 5.16 -4.66 6.67
CA ASP A 34 5.60 -4.97 8.03
C ASP A 34 5.56 -3.75 8.97
N LEU A 35 5.19 -2.57 8.46
CA LEU A 35 5.10 -1.37 9.27
C LEU A 35 3.93 -1.41 10.24
N ALA A 36 4.20 -0.92 11.46
CA ALA A 36 3.20 -0.54 12.42
C ALA A 36 2.25 0.50 11.81
N MET A 37 0.94 0.24 11.86
CA MET A 37 -0.07 1.11 11.26
C MET A 37 -0.78 2.00 12.28
N GLN A 38 -0.63 1.70 13.56
CA GLN A 38 -1.21 2.48 14.64
C GLN A 38 -0.12 3.23 15.40
N PRO A 39 -0.39 4.48 15.84
CA PRO A 39 0.58 5.26 16.61
C PRO A 39 0.97 4.63 17.95
N ASP A 40 0.14 3.74 18.48
CA ASP A 40 0.39 3.00 19.72
C ASP A 40 1.29 1.76 19.51
N GLU A 41 1.58 1.37 18.27
CA GLU A 41 2.43 0.22 17.96
C GLU A 41 3.92 0.58 18.02
N GLN A 42 4.72 -0.29 18.63
CA GLN A 42 6.17 -0.11 18.69
C GLN A 42 6.76 -0.13 17.27
N GLY A 43 7.51 0.92 16.92
CA GLY A 43 8.06 1.07 15.57
C GLY A 43 7.13 1.82 14.60
N TYR A 44 6.05 2.43 15.09
CA TYR A 44 5.26 3.36 14.29
C TYR A 44 6.10 4.56 13.86
N ASP A 45 6.31 4.68 12.55
CA ASP A 45 6.95 5.84 11.94
C ASP A 45 6.01 6.41 10.87
N LEU A 46 5.47 7.60 11.17
CA LEU A 46 4.53 8.27 10.30
C LEU A 46 5.18 8.70 8.97
N LEU A 47 6.47 9.03 8.98
CA LEU A 47 7.19 9.45 7.79
C LEU A 47 7.41 8.25 6.85
N THR A 48 7.80 7.10 7.40
CA THR A 48 7.95 5.85 6.64
C THR A 48 6.59 5.37 6.10
N LEU A 49 5.52 5.47 6.88
CA LEU A 49 4.17 5.12 6.44
C LEU A 49 3.65 6.04 5.32
N ASP A 50 3.90 7.35 5.42
CA ASP A 50 3.53 8.31 4.36
C ASP A 50 4.33 8.06 3.08
N THR A 51 5.62 7.76 3.21
CA THR A 51 6.47 7.39 2.07
C THR A 51 6.00 6.09 1.42
N LEU A 52 5.62 5.07 2.21
CA LEU A 52 5.02 3.83 1.71
C LEU A 52 3.74 4.11 0.93
N ARG A 53 2.88 5.00 1.45
CA ARG A 53 1.65 5.41 0.77
C ARG A 53 1.94 6.11 -0.55
N ALA A 54 2.94 6.99 -0.61
CA ALA A 54 3.35 7.66 -1.83
C ALA A 54 3.86 6.65 -2.88
N ALA A 55 4.69 5.69 -2.47
CA ALA A 55 5.19 4.61 -3.33
C ALA A 55 4.04 3.74 -3.87
N ALA A 56 3.08 3.37 -3.02
CA ALA A 56 1.89 2.61 -3.44
C ALA A 56 1.05 3.38 -4.48
N ILE A 57 0.88 4.69 -4.31
CA ILE A 57 0.19 5.57 -5.28
C ILE A 57 0.96 5.64 -6.61
N ALA A 58 2.28 5.79 -6.55
CA ALA A 58 3.12 5.81 -7.75
C ALA A 58 3.01 4.49 -8.54
N ARG A 59 3.06 3.35 -7.84
CA ARG A 59 2.89 2.02 -8.42
C ARG A 59 1.50 1.81 -9.00
N SER A 60 0.48 2.35 -8.33
CA SER A 60 -0.89 2.36 -8.84
C SER A 60 -0.99 3.11 -10.16
N ARG A 61 -0.36 4.28 -10.28
CA ARG A 61 -0.36 5.07 -11.53
C ARG A 61 0.43 4.40 -12.66
N ALA A 62 1.46 3.62 -12.32
CA ALA A 62 2.27 2.90 -13.30
C ALA A 62 1.58 1.61 -13.82
N SER A 63 0.48 1.17 -13.20
CA SER A 63 -0.23 -0.03 -13.61
C SER A 63 -1.14 0.25 -14.81
N PRO A 64 -1.19 -0.64 -15.83
CA PRO A 64 -1.94 -0.44 -17.07
C PRO A 64 -3.48 -0.52 -16.91
N GLY A 65 -3.98 -0.69 -15.68
CA GLY A 65 -5.41 -0.70 -15.37
C GLY A 65 -5.77 0.43 -14.41
N ALA A 66 -6.97 0.98 -14.54
CA ALA A 66 -7.51 1.93 -13.56
C ALA A 66 -7.63 1.22 -12.20
N ILE A 67 -6.78 1.59 -11.26
CA ILE A 67 -6.89 1.16 -9.87
C ILE A 67 -7.79 2.18 -9.16
N ASP A 68 -8.94 1.71 -8.72
CA ASP A 68 -9.93 2.52 -8.01
C ASP A 68 -9.52 2.81 -6.57
N ARG A 69 -8.82 1.85 -5.94
CA ARG A 69 -8.50 1.93 -4.51
C ARG A 69 -7.19 1.26 -4.18
N ILE A 70 -6.49 1.80 -3.19
CA ILE A 70 -5.31 1.18 -2.59
C ILE A 70 -5.67 0.78 -1.16
N ARG A 71 -5.37 -0.45 -0.77
CA ARG A 71 -5.55 -0.97 0.58
C ARG A 71 -4.21 -1.37 1.14
N ILE A 72 -3.77 -0.72 2.22
CA ILE A 72 -2.54 -1.07 2.92
C ILE A 72 -2.94 -1.96 4.11
N VAL A 73 -2.33 -3.14 4.21
CA VAL A 73 -2.63 -4.14 5.26
C VAL A 73 -1.33 -4.54 5.97
N PRO A 74 -1.37 -4.85 7.28
CA PRO A 74 -0.16 -5.23 7.98
C PRO A 74 0.08 -6.70 7.71
N VAL A 75 1.34 -7.12 7.68
CA VAL A 75 1.69 -8.53 7.65
C VAL A 75 1.12 -9.19 8.91
N ARG A 76 0.26 -10.18 8.73
CA ARG A 76 -0.22 -11.03 9.83
C ARG A 76 0.65 -12.28 9.86
N TYR A 77 1.51 -12.36 10.88
CA TYR A 77 2.23 -13.59 11.25
C TYR A 77 1.33 -14.54 12.04
#